data_AF-A0A5E4L2G2-F1
#
_entry.id   AF-A0A5E4L2G2-F1
#
_cell.length_a   1.000
_cell.length_b   1.000
_cell.length_c   1.000
_cell.angle_alpha   90.00
_cell.angle_beta   90.00
_cell.angle_gamma   90.00
#
_symmetry.space_group_name_H-M   'P 1'
#
loop_
_entity.id
_entity.type
_entity.pdbx_description
1 polymer ?
#
loop_
_entity_poly.entity_id
_entity_poly.type
_entity_poly.pdbx_seq_one_letter_code
_entity_poly.pdbx_strand_id
1 'polypeptide(L)'
;MKNFNVLDYIHEAEELEKLFLKFIDSCFENKISDYYSKLYHTSRTKPIQRELLKRYEIWFAVTKRIVIQYSDNYSEFENNYAGVKNHILMTNNEGGKSTHLDNFIDTFDKQVNILHTIIPIISLKENDFKKIITADLLDSELSQAELLYKHDFYRASGAIAGVVLERYLKTLCEVNQIDIGDNDTIEPLATKLYTSKKIPEFDITLFKSIQHLASIRNKCDHPKDEPKQHEVRELLDKVKKITFLEL
;
A
#
# COMPACT_ATOMS: atom_id res chain seq x y z
N MET A 1 2.23 -10.99 14.24
CA MET A 1 1.05 -10.09 14.13
C MET A 1 0.40 -10.37 12.79
N LYS A 2 -0.89 -10.72 12.72
CA LYS A 2 -1.61 -10.73 11.43
C LYS A 2 -1.55 -9.29 10.89
N ASN A 3 -1.10 -9.12 9.65
CA ASN A 3 -1.18 -7.82 8.98
C ASN A 3 -2.65 -7.40 8.97
N PHE A 4 -2.93 -6.23 9.57
CA PHE A 4 -4.24 -5.61 9.50
C PHE A 4 -4.48 -5.20 8.04
N ASN A 5 -5.42 -5.87 7.38
CA ASN A 5 -5.73 -5.59 5.98
C ASN A 5 -7.00 -4.72 5.92
N VAL A 6 -6.89 -3.49 5.42
CA VAL A 6 -8.04 -2.59 5.22
C VAL A 6 -9.09 -3.22 4.31
N LEU A 7 -8.67 -4.08 3.37
CA LEU A 7 -9.57 -4.81 2.48
C LEU A 7 -10.54 -5.73 3.23
N ASP A 8 -10.12 -6.32 4.35
CA ASP A 8 -10.99 -7.18 5.15
C ASP A 8 -12.17 -6.37 5.71
N TYR A 9 -11.94 -5.11 6.07
CA TYR A 9 -12.97 -4.21 6.59
C TYR A 9 -13.83 -3.60 5.49
N ILE A 10 -13.31 -3.42 4.28
CA ILE A 10 -14.12 -3.06 3.12
C ILE A 10 -15.07 -4.21 2.77
N HIS A 11 -14.56 -5.45 2.77
CA HIS A 11 -15.40 -6.62 2.54
C HIS A 11 -16.47 -6.79 3.64
N GLU A 12 -16.12 -6.56 4.91
CA GLU A 12 -17.10 -6.54 6.00
C GLU A 12 -18.16 -5.44 5.81
N ALA A 13 -17.81 -4.30 5.22
CA ALA A 13 -18.78 -3.24 4.89
C ALA A 13 -19.80 -3.71 3.83
N GLU A 14 -19.36 -4.41 2.79
CA GLU A 14 -20.27 -5.02 1.79
C GLU A 14 -21.24 -6.01 2.44
N GLU A 15 -20.77 -6.79 3.42
CA GLU A 15 -21.62 -7.73 4.17
C GLU A 15 -22.60 -7.01 5.10
N LEU A 16 -22.21 -5.86 5.68
CA LEU A 16 -23.09 -4.99 6.47
C LEU A 16 -24.20 -4.39 5.61
N GLU A 17 -23.91 -3.93 4.39
CA GLU A 17 -24.92 -3.47 3.43
C GLU A 17 -25.92 -4.58 3.08
N LYS A 18 -25.43 -5.78 2.72
CA LYS A 18 -26.30 -6.93 2.43
C LYS A 18 -27.18 -7.28 3.63
N LEU A 19 -26.64 -7.16 4.83
CA LEU A 19 -27.38 -7.40 6.07
C LEU A 19 -28.42 -6.31 6.34
N PHE A 20 -28.12 -5.05 6.03
CA PHE A 20 -29.07 -3.94 6.09
C PHE A 20 -30.21 -4.14 5.08
N LEU A 21 -29.91 -4.56 3.85
CA LEU A 21 -30.94 -4.88 2.85
C LEU A 21 -31.89 -5.98 3.35
N LYS A 22 -31.34 -7.07 3.91
CA LYS A 22 -32.14 -8.15 4.53
C LYS A 22 -33.00 -7.63 5.69
N PHE A 23 -32.45 -6.74 6.50
CA PHE A 23 -33.17 -6.09 7.60
C PHE A 23 -34.36 -5.28 7.05
N ILE A 24 -34.12 -4.40 6.08
CA ILE A 24 -35.14 -3.58 5.44
C ILE A 24 -36.20 -4.46 4.75
N ASP A 25 -35.82 -5.48 3.99
CA ASP A 25 -36.76 -6.43 3.40
C ASP A 25 -37.70 -7.04 4.44
N SER A 26 -37.14 -7.47 5.59
CA SER A 26 -37.94 -8.02 6.69
C SER A 26 -38.89 -7.01 7.35
N CYS A 27 -38.58 -5.71 7.29
CA CYS A 27 -39.44 -4.65 7.80
C CYS A 27 -40.65 -4.38 6.88
N PHE A 28 -40.50 -4.63 5.58
CA PHE A 28 -41.51 -4.31 4.55
C PHE A 28 -42.16 -5.56 3.92
N GLU A 29 -42.00 -6.75 4.51
CA GLU A 29 -42.45 -8.05 3.98
C GLU A 29 -43.99 -8.24 3.87
N ASN A 30 -44.81 -7.22 4.17
CA ASN A 30 -46.26 -7.25 3.97
C ASN A 30 -46.73 -6.03 3.14
N LYS A 31 -47.36 -6.29 1.99
CA LYS A 31 -48.01 -5.29 1.10
C LYS A 31 -49.22 -4.59 1.76
N ILE A 32 -49.03 -3.90 2.88
CA ILE A 32 -50.07 -3.07 3.51
C ILE A 32 -49.51 -1.66 3.64
N SER A 33 -49.86 -0.83 2.66
CA SER A 33 -50.05 0.62 2.71
C SER A 33 -49.30 1.36 3.82
N ASP A 34 -48.18 1.98 3.43
CA ASP A 34 -47.51 3.25 3.83
C ASP A 34 -47.86 4.03 5.12
N TYR A 35 -48.65 3.52 6.05
CA TYR A 35 -49.10 4.28 7.22
C TYR A 35 -49.15 3.49 8.54
N TYR A 36 -49.02 2.15 8.49
CA TYR A 36 -49.19 1.29 9.68
C TYR A 36 -48.02 0.34 10.00
N SER A 37 -46.81 0.52 9.44
CA SER A 37 -45.62 -0.19 9.96
C SER A 37 -45.13 0.34 11.32
N LYS A 38 -45.89 1.27 11.93
CA LYS A 38 -45.80 1.60 13.35
C LYS A 38 -45.86 0.30 14.17
N LEU A 39 -44.70 -0.09 14.69
CA LEU A 39 -44.53 -1.01 15.82
C LEU A 39 -45.07 -2.41 15.46
N TYR A 40 -44.28 -3.44 15.28
CA TYR A 40 -43.48 -4.04 16.32
C TYR A 40 -42.36 -4.81 15.66
N HIS A 41 -41.16 -4.68 16.22
CA HIS A 41 -40.13 -5.68 16.09
C HIS A 41 -40.71 -7.10 16.22
N THR A 42 -40.94 -7.76 15.09
CA THR A 42 -41.28 -9.18 15.08
C THR A 42 -40.12 -9.97 15.68
N SER A 43 -40.37 -11.19 16.14
CA SER A 43 -39.29 -12.11 16.56
C SER A 43 -38.22 -12.30 15.48
N ARG A 44 -38.54 -12.03 14.21
CA ARG A 44 -37.68 -12.23 13.04
C ARG A 44 -36.82 -11.02 12.69
N THR A 45 -37.35 -9.80 12.83
CA THR A 45 -36.63 -8.55 12.47
C THR A 45 -35.61 -8.13 13.54
N LYS A 46 -35.96 -8.29 14.82
CA LYS A 46 -35.11 -7.87 15.96
C LYS A 46 -33.73 -8.54 15.99
N PRO A 47 -33.59 -9.86 15.72
CA PRO A 47 -32.29 -10.51 15.65
C PRO A 47 -31.40 -9.94 14.54
N ILE A 48 -31.95 -9.70 13.35
CA ILE A 48 -31.19 -9.13 12.22
C ILE A 48 -30.70 -7.73 12.56
N GLN A 49 -31.56 -6.89 13.12
CA GLN A 49 -31.21 -5.54 13.56
C GLN A 49 -30.10 -5.54 14.62
N ARG A 50 -30.19 -6.43 15.62
CA ARG A 50 -29.17 -6.56 16.68
C ARG A 50 -27.83 -7.00 16.13
N GLU A 51 -27.83 -7.97 15.21
CA GLU A 51 -26.60 -8.44 14.59
C GLU A 51 -25.97 -7.35 13.73
N LEU A 52 -26.77 -6.64 12.94
CA LEU A 52 -26.32 -5.53 12.12
C LEU A 52 -25.69 -4.41 12.96
N LEU A 53 -26.38 -3.99 14.02
CA LEU A 53 -25.86 -2.96 14.93
C LEU A 53 -24.55 -3.40 15.58
N LYS A 54 -24.48 -4.65 16.06
CA LYS A 54 -23.28 -5.19 16.71
C LYS A 54 -22.10 -5.24 15.73
N ARG A 55 -22.29 -5.77 14.52
CA ARG A 55 -21.24 -5.86 13.51
C ARG A 55 -20.79 -4.47 13.07
N TYR A 56 -21.72 -3.53 12.87
CA TYR A 56 -21.39 -2.14 12.57
C TYR A 56 -20.58 -1.47 13.69
N GLU A 57 -20.96 -1.65 14.95
CA GLU A 57 -20.23 -1.06 16.08
C GLU A 57 -18.80 -1.63 16.20
N ILE A 58 -18.61 -2.93 15.95
CA ILE A 58 -17.29 -3.55 15.90
C ILE A 58 -16.49 -3.00 14.71
N TRP A 59 -17.09 -2.98 13.53
CA TRP A 59 -16.48 -2.45 12.31
C TRP A 59 -16.00 -1.03 12.53
N PHE A 60 -16.88 -0.14 12.99
CA PHE A 60 -16.58 1.27 13.25
C PHE A 60 -15.47 1.44 14.29
N ALA A 61 -15.50 0.69 15.39
CA ALA A 61 -14.49 0.80 16.43
C ALA A 61 -13.09 0.43 15.93
N VAL A 62 -12.99 -0.54 15.03
CA VAL A 62 -11.72 -0.98 14.45
C VAL A 62 -11.26 -0.03 13.36
N THR A 63 -12.13 0.30 12.40
CA THR A 63 -11.81 1.18 11.28
C THR A 63 -11.52 2.60 11.71
N LYS A 64 -12.14 3.09 12.80
CA LYS A 64 -11.81 4.36 13.46
C LYS A 64 -10.32 4.48 13.77
N ARG A 65 -9.68 3.43 14.27
CA ARG A 65 -8.24 3.45 14.60
C ARG A 65 -7.38 3.58 13.34
N ILE A 66 -7.79 2.92 12.26
CA ILE A 66 -7.13 2.98 10.96
C ILE A 66 -7.25 4.39 10.39
N VAL A 67 -8.45 4.98 10.41
CA VAL A 67 -8.69 6.33 9.90
C VAL A 67 -7.85 7.35 10.65
N ILE A 68 -7.79 7.30 11.99
CA ILE A 68 -6.94 8.19 12.80
C ILE A 68 -5.46 8.12 12.40
N GLN A 69 -4.98 6.93 12.04
CA GLN A 69 -3.57 6.72 11.72
C GLN A 69 -3.20 7.10 10.28
N TYR A 70 -4.14 7.03 9.35
CA TYR A 70 -3.85 7.08 7.91
C TYR A 70 -4.69 8.08 7.11
N SER A 71 -5.61 8.84 7.74
CA SER A 71 -6.46 9.81 7.04
C SER A 71 -6.70 11.07 7.89
N ASP A 72 -6.67 12.23 7.23
CA ASP A 72 -7.03 13.50 7.84
C ASP A 72 -8.56 13.70 7.94
N ASN A 73 -9.34 12.86 7.24
CA ASN A 73 -10.82 12.93 7.20
C ASN A 73 -11.50 12.23 8.38
N TYR A 74 -10.80 12.11 9.51
CA TYR A 74 -11.33 11.47 10.72
C TYR A 74 -12.64 12.12 11.20
N SER A 75 -12.71 13.45 11.20
CA SER A 75 -13.91 14.17 11.66
C SER A 75 -15.14 13.83 10.81
N GLU A 76 -14.97 13.72 9.50
CA GLU A 76 -16.03 13.32 8.58
C GLU A 76 -16.44 11.84 8.81
N PHE A 77 -15.46 10.95 9.00
CA PHE A 77 -15.71 9.56 9.34
C PHE A 77 -16.56 9.44 10.62
N GLU A 78 -16.19 10.15 11.68
CA GLU A 78 -16.87 10.11 12.98
C GLU A 78 -18.27 10.74 12.92
N ASN A 79 -18.45 11.85 12.21
CA ASN A 79 -19.74 12.53 12.08
C ASN A 79 -20.84 11.66 11.46
N ASN A 80 -20.49 10.72 10.60
CA ASN A 80 -21.45 9.80 9.98
C ASN A 80 -21.90 8.66 10.93
N TYR A 81 -21.22 8.41 12.05
CA TYR A 81 -21.53 7.31 12.98
C TYR A 81 -22.97 7.37 13.51
N ALA A 82 -23.39 8.56 13.97
CA ALA A 82 -24.74 8.75 14.47
C ALA A 82 -25.80 8.55 13.39
N GLY A 83 -25.52 9.01 12.16
CA GLY A 83 -26.41 8.85 11.01
C GLY A 83 -26.65 7.37 10.67
N VAL A 84 -25.58 6.60 10.50
CA VAL A 84 -25.68 5.15 10.21
C VAL A 84 -26.44 4.43 11.33
N LYS A 85 -26.15 4.74 12.59
CA LYS A 85 -26.84 4.13 13.73
C LYS A 85 -28.33 4.47 13.76
N ASN A 86 -28.71 5.70 13.44
CA ASN A 86 -30.11 6.12 13.36
C ASN A 86 -30.87 5.37 12.27
N HIS A 87 -30.23 5.11 11.12
CA HIS A 87 -30.83 4.30 10.04
C HIS A 87 -31.03 2.84 10.45
N ILE A 88 -30.03 2.22 11.11
CA ILE A 88 -30.14 0.85 11.64
C ILE A 88 -31.24 0.76 12.71
N LEU A 89 -31.34 1.77 13.58
CA LEU A 89 -32.34 1.81 14.65
C LEU A 89 -33.73 2.24 14.18
N MET A 90 -33.86 2.74 12.94
CA MET A 90 -35.09 3.31 12.39
C MET A 90 -35.69 4.39 13.31
N THR A 91 -34.84 5.32 13.78
CA THR A 91 -35.28 6.43 14.66
C THR A 91 -35.88 7.59 13.88
N ASN A 92 -35.51 7.75 12.60
CA ASN A 92 -36.09 8.72 11.67
C ASN A 92 -36.88 7.96 10.59
N ASN A 93 -38.21 7.91 10.74
CA ASN A 93 -39.12 7.06 9.95
C ASN A 93 -39.83 7.80 8.82
N GLU A 94 -39.12 8.70 8.15
CA GLU A 94 -39.68 9.43 7.01
C GLU A 94 -39.30 8.73 5.71
N GLY A 95 -40.31 8.31 4.94
CA GLY A 95 -40.14 7.72 3.62
C GLY A 95 -40.44 6.22 3.55
N GLY A 96 -40.36 5.69 2.34
CA GLY A 96 -40.59 4.27 2.06
C GLY A 96 -39.33 3.44 2.12
N LYS A 97 -39.45 2.14 1.79
CA LYS A 97 -38.35 1.18 1.73
C LYS A 97 -37.10 1.71 0.99
N SER A 98 -37.30 2.26 -0.21
CA SER A 98 -36.19 2.79 -1.04
C SER A 98 -35.47 3.91 -0.32
N THR A 99 -36.21 4.89 0.21
CA THR A 99 -35.64 6.05 0.92
C THR A 99 -34.78 5.63 2.12
N HIS A 100 -35.21 4.63 2.89
CA HIS A 100 -34.41 4.11 3.99
C HIS A 100 -33.13 3.42 3.54
N LEU A 101 -33.21 2.66 2.44
CA LEU A 101 -32.06 1.99 1.85
C LEU A 101 -31.05 3.02 1.33
N ASP A 102 -31.50 3.95 0.50
CA ASP A 102 -30.67 4.98 -0.13
C ASP A 102 -29.99 5.84 0.95
N ASN A 103 -30.73 6.31 1.96
CA ASN A 103 -30.16 7.12 3.04
C ASN A 103 -29.10 6.38 3.86
N PHE A 104 -29.28 5.08 4.12
CA PHE A 104 -28.27 4.26 4.80
C PHE A 104 -27.02 4.14 3.95
N ILE A 105 -27.17 3.73 2.69
CA ILE A 105 -26.07 3.55 1.74
C ILE A 105 -25.29 4.86 1.62
N ASP A 106 -25.96 5.97 1.33
CA ASP A 106 -25.32 7.29 1.17
C ASP A 106 -24.54 7.75 2.42
N THR A 107 -25.01 7.40 3.62
CA THR A 107 -24.35 7.77 4.88
C THR A 107 -23.18 6.83 5.17
N PHE A 108 -23.35 5.53 4.93
CA PHE A 108 -22.36 4.51 5.20
C PHE A 108 -21.21 4.55 4.18
N ASP A 109 -21.52 4.78 2.90
CA ASP A 109 -20.54 4.94 1.82
C ASP A 109 -19.57 6.08 2.08
N LYS A 110 -19.98 7.16 2.75
CA LYS A 110 -19.03 8.21 3.16
C LYS A 110 -17.92 7.65 4.06
N GLN A 111 -18.27 6.76 4.99
CA GLN A 111 -17.29 6.09 5.86
C GLN A 111 -16.44 5.08 5.07
N VAL A 112 -17.05 4.29 4.19
CA VAL A 112 -16.36 3.28 3.38
C VAL A 112 -15.40 3.93 2.36
N ASN A 113 -15.82 5.02 1.71
CA ASN A 113 -14.99 5.77 0.76
C ASN A 113 -13.72 6.33 1.42
N ILE A 114 -13.79 6.77 2.68
CA ILE A 114 -12.60 7.17 3.43
C ILE A 114 -11.64 5.98 3.60
N LEU A 115 -12.13 4.76 3.85
CA LEU A 115 -11.27 3.57 3.90
C LEU A 115 -10.63 3.25 2.55
N HIS A 116 -11.35 3.45 1.44
CA HIS A 116 -10.76 3.31 0.11
C HIS A 116 -9.61 4.30 -0.13
N THR A 117 -9.69 5.53 0.38
CA THR A 117 -8.57 6.49 0.27
C THR A 117 -7.34 6.10 1.07
N ILE A 118 -7.49 5.27 2.11
CA ILE A 118 -6.38 4.84 2.97
C ILE A 118 -5.50 3.79 2.30
N ILE A 119 -6.06 2.95 1.43
CA ILE A 119 -5.31 1.89 0.72
C ILE A 119 -4.06 2.45 0.02
N PRO A 120 -4.17 3.43 -0.91
CA PRO A 120 -2.99 3.96 -1.57
C PRO A 120 -2.02 4.64 -0.59
N ILE A 121 -2.51 5.24 0.50
CA ILE A 121 -1.65 5.89 1.51
C ILE A 121 -0.79 4.86 2.26
N ILE A 122 -1.37 3.70 2.62
CA ILE A 122 -0.60 2.61 3.24
C ILE A 122 0.49 2.13 2.29
N SER A 123 0.16 1.88 1.02
CA SER A 123 1.14 1.46 0.03
C SER A 123 2.26 2.50 -0.19
N LEU A 124 1.93 3.79 -0.19
CA LEU A 124 2.93 4.86 -0.25
C LEU A 124 3.86 4.81 0.97
N LYS A 125 3.31 4.70 2.18
CA LYS A 125 4.11 4.63 3.42
C LYS A 125 4.99 3.37 3.47
N GLU A 126 4.49 2.22 3.02
CA GLU A 126 5.29 0.98 2.93
C GLU A 126 6.46 1.14 1.97
N ASN A 127 6.23 1.76 0.81
CA ASN A 127 7.27 2.08 -0.16
C ASN A 127 8.32 3.04 0.41
N ASP A 128 7.91 4.09 1.12
CA ASP A 128 8.83 5.03 1.74
C ASP A 128 9.67 4.38 2.84
N PHE A 129 9.05 3.55 3.68
CA PHE A 129 9.76 2.78 4.69
C PHE A 129 10.79 1.83 4.07
N LYS A 130 10.42 1.17 2.98
CA LYS A 130 11.33 0.31 2.22
C LYS A 130 12.52 1.09 1.66
N LYS A 131 12.31 2.29 1.10
CA LYS A 131 13.40 3.16 0.64
C LYS A 131 14.35 3.52 1.77
N ILE A 132 13.83 3.91 2.93
CA ILE A 132 14.64 4.32 4.09
C ILE A 132 15.51 3.16 4.59
N ILE A 133 14.91 2.00 4.85
CA ILE A 133 15.66 0.82 5.31
C ILE A 133 16.72 0.41 4.29
N THR A 134 16.34 0.38 3.01
CA THR A 134 17.30 0.09 1.95
C THR A 134 18.44 1.10 1.97
N ALA A 135 18.17 2.40 2.07
CA ALA A 135 19.21 3.43 2.08
C ALA A 135 20.23 3.22 3.22
N ASP A 136 19.76 2.96 4.45
CA ASP A 136 20.64 2.69 5.59
C ASP A 136 21.53 1.45 5.36
N LEU A 137 20.94 0.39 4.81
CA LEU A 137 21.67 -0.84 4.48
C LEU A 137 22.71 -0.60 3.39
N LEU A 138 22.32 0.08 2.31
CA LEU A 138 23.21 0.41 1.19
C LEU A 138 24.39 1.28 1.65
N ASP A 139 24.17 2.22 2.57
CA ASP A 139 25.25 3.11 3.07
C ASP A 139 26.28 2.31 3.87
N SER A 140 25.80 1.37 4.69
CA SER A 140 26.68 0.48 5.46
C SER A 140 27.51 -0.45 4.55
N GLU A 141 26.90 -1.03 3.51
CA GLU A 141 27.58 -1.92 2.55
C GLU A 141 28.56 -1.14 1.68
N LEU A 142 28.20 0.06 1.23
CA LEU A 142 29.10 0.90 0.45
C LEU A 142 30.29 1.37 1.29
N SER A 143 30.08 1.68 2.56
CA SER A 143 31.18 1.99 3.50
C SER A 143 32.15 0.81 3.69
N GLN A 144 31.65 -0.42 3.68
CA GLN A 144 32.50 -1.62 3.70
C GLN A 144 33.28 -1.78 2.38
N ALA A 145 32.64 -1.53 1.24
CA ALA A 145 33.30 -1.55 -0.06
C ALA A 145 34.45 -0.52 -0.12
N GLU A 146 34.25 0.68 0.42
CA GLU A 146 35.28 1.71 0.56
C GLU A 146 36.44 1.27 1.46
N LEU A 147 36.15 0.59 2.57
CA LEU A 147 37.19 0.07 3.46
C LEU A 147 38.06 -0.98 2.75
N LEU A 148 37.44 -1.89 2.00
CA LEU A 148 38.16 -2.89 1.19
C LEU A 148 39.04 -2.24 0.12
N TYR A 149 38.52 -1.22 -0.55
CA TYR A 149 39.28 -0.46 -1.55
C TYR A 149 40.55 0.17 -0.96
N LYS A 150 40.43 0.77 0.24
CA LYS A 150 41.56 1.37 0.96
C LYS A 150 42.66 0.39 1.37
N HIS A 151 42.34 -0.90 1.43
CA HIS A 151 43.27 -1.98 1.75
C HIS A 151 43.66 -2.79 0.50
N ASP A 152 43.48 -2.20 -0.70
CA ASP A 152 43.84 -2.79 -1.99
C ASP A 152 43.07 -4.08 -2.37
N PHE A 153 41.97 -4.39 -1.68
CA PHE A 153 41.06 -5.48 -2.01
C PHE A 153 40.05 -5.05 -3.09
N TYR A 154 40.55 -4.64 -4.26
CA TYR A 154 39.72 -4.03 -5.32
C TYR A 154 38.61 -4.94 -5.84
N ARG A 155 38.89 -6.23 -6.04
CA ARG A 155 37.90 -7.20 -6.50
C ARG A 155 36.72 -7.30 -5.52
N ALA A 156 37.02 -7.49 -4.23
CA ALA A 156 36.00 -7.60 -3.20
C ALA A 156 35.21 -6.29 -3.03
N SER A 157 35.91 -5.15 -3.10
CA SER A 157 35.29 -3.83 -3.09
C SER A 157 34.28 -3.65 -4.23
N GLY A 158 34.69 -3.97 -5.46
CA GLY A 158 33.82 -3.86 -6.63
C GLY A 158 32.63 -4.82 -6.61
N ALA A 159 32.81 -6.03 -6.07
CA ALA A 159 31.71 -6.98 -5.87
C ALA A 159 30.64 -6.42 -4.90
N ILE A 160 31.04 -5.87 -3.76
CA ILE A 160 30.10 -5.26 -2.79
C ILE A 160 29.43 -4.02 -3.40
N ALA A 161 30.16 -3.15 -4.09
CA ALA A 161 29.58 -2.00 -4.78
C ALA A 161 28.54 -2.42 -5.84
N GLY A 162 28.78 -3.54 -6.52
CA GLY A 162 27.82 -4.18 -7.41
C GLY A 162 26.54 -4.65 -6.72
N VAL A 163 26.66 -5.27 -5.54
CA VAL A 163 25.51 -5.69 -4.72
C VAL A 163 24.68 -4.48 -4.28
N VAL A 164 25.34 -3.40 -3.86
CA VAL A 164 24.68 -2.13 -3.51
C VAL A 164 23.86 -1.61 -4.68
N LEU A 165 24.46 -1.52 -5.87
CA LEU A 165 23.76 -1.08 -7.08
C LEU A 165 22.59 -1.98 -7.44
N GLU A 166 22.77 -3.30 -7.42
CA GLU A 166 21.69 -4.26 -7.73
C GLU A 166 20.52 -4.11 -6.76
N ARG A 167 20.78 -4.02 -5.45
CA ARG A 167 19.74 -3.89 -4.43
C ARG A 167 19.00 -2.55 -4.54
N TYR A 168 19.71 -1.47 -4.88
CA TYR A 168 19.08 -0.19 -5.21
C TYR A 168 18.10 -0.33 -6.38
N LEU A 169 18.53 -0.94 -7.49
CA LEU A 169 17.67 -1.12 -8.68
C LEU A 169 16.48 -2.04 -8.39
N LYS A 170 16.66 -3.11 -7.61
CA LYS A 170 15.53 -3.95 -7.15
C LYS A 170 14.52 -3.14 -6.35
N THR A 171 15.00 -2.33 -5.40
CA THR A 171 14.14 -1.47 -4.58
C THR A 171 13.36 -0.48 -5.45
N LEU A 172 14.02 0.14 -6.46
CA LEU A 172 13.33 1.00 -7.42
C LEU A 172 12.26 0.26 -8.21
N CYS A 173 12.55 -0.96 -8.69
CA CYS A 173 11.56 -1.78 -9.37
C CYS A 173 10.34 -2.08 -8.47
N GLU A 174 10.58 -2.50 -7.24
CA GLU A 174 9.52 -2.87 -6.28
C GLU A 174 8.62 -1.68 -5.93
N VAL A 175 9.21 -0.54 -5.58
CA VAL A 175 8.48 0.70 -5.26
C VAL A 175 7.62 1.17 -6.43
N ASN A 176 8.12 1.00 -7.66
CA ASN A 176 7.43 1.43 -8.88
C ASN A 176 6.54 0.33 -9.49
N GLN A 177 6.37 -0.80 -8.78
CA GLN A 177 5.57 -1.94 -9.23
C GLN A 177 5.99 -2.41 -10.63
N ILE A 178 7.29 -2.65 -10.80
CA ILE A 178 7.90 -3.22 -12.01
C ILE A 178 8.28 -4.65 -11.68
N ASP A 179 7.85 -5.59 -12.53
CA ASP A 179 8.05 -7.01 -12.32
C ASP A 179 9.54 -7.41 -12.35
N ILE A 180 9.97 -8.25 -11.42
CA ILE A 180 11.36 -8.70 -11.26
C ILE A 180 11.40 -10.22 -11.42
N GLY A 181 12.24 -10.70 -12.34
CA GLY A 181 12.48 -12.13 -12.51
C GLY A 181 13.49 -12.65 -11.49
N ASP A 182 13.43 -13.93 -11.16
CA ASP A 182 14.27 -14.55 -10.13
C ASP A 182 15.79 -14.41 -10.38
N ASN A 183 16.18 -14.30 -11.66
CA ASN A 183 17.58 -14.19 -12.08
C ASN A 183 17.95 -12.77 -12.53
N ASP A 184 17.09 -11.78 -12.30
CA ASP A 184 17.37 -10.40 -12.69
C ASP A 184 18.45 -9.78 -11.79
N THR A 185 19.51 -9.34 -12.44
CA THR A 185 20.65 -8.61 -11.85
C THR A 185 20.70 -7.19 -12.42
N ILE A 186 21.82 -6.48 -12.26
CA ILE A 186 21.96 -5.05 -12.61
C ILE A 186 21.42 -4.70 -14.01
N GLU A 187 21.84 -5.42 -15.07
CA GLU A 187 21.48 -5.06 -16.46
C GLU A 187 20.00 -5.34 -16.78
N PRO A 188 19.44 -6.54 -16.51
CA PRO A 188 17.99 -6.77 -16.67
C PRO A 188 17.12 -5.78 -15.89
N LEU A 189 17.49 -5.48 -14.64
CA LEU A 189 16.77 -4.51 -13.81
C LEU A 189 16.82 -3.10 -14.40
N ALA A 190 18.00 -2.64 -14.83
CA ALA A 190 18.17 -1.33 -15.45
C ALA A 190 17.35 -1.21 -16.74
N THR A 191 17.32 -2.28 -17.56
CA THR A 191 16.54 -2.33 -18.80
C THR A 191 15.04 -2.25 -18.50
N LYS A 192 14.55 -2.97 -17.49
CA LYS A 192 13.15 -2.89 -17.04
C LYS A 192 12.78 -1.50 -16.51
N LEU A 193 13.64 -0.88 -15.70
CA LEU A 193 13.44 0.49 -15.19
C LEU A 193 13.34 1.50 -16.34
N TYR A 194 14.31 1.47 -17.27
CA TYR A 194 14.33 2.37 -18.41
C TYR A 194 13.15 2.20 -19.37
N THR A 195 12.72 0.96 -19.61
CA THR A 195 11.61 0.66 -20.54
C THR A 195 10.24 0.94 -19.92
N SER A 196 10.10 0.86 -18.59
CA SER A 196 8.85 1.14 -17.90
C SER A 196 8.34 2.58 -18.06
N LYS A 197 9.27 3.53 -18.24
CA LYS A 197 9.01 4.99 -18.26
C LYS A 197 8.26 5.52 -17.03
N LYS A 198 8.22 4.75 -15.93
CA LYS A 198 7.57 5.15 -14.67
C LYS A 198 8.41 6.14 -13.85
N ILE A 199 9.71 6.21 -14.12
CA ILE A 199 10.68 7.06 -13.40
C ILE A 199 11.30 8.01 -14.43
N PRO A 200 10.82 9.26 -14.55
CA PRO A 200 11.33 10.23 -15.53
C PRO A 200 12.83 10.49 -15.42
N GLU A 201 13.37 10.45 -14.20
CA GLU A 201 14.78 10.64 -13.87
C GLU A 201 15.65 9.48 -14.36
N PHE A 202 15.06 8.29 -14.58
CA PHE A 202 15.74 7.13 -15.15
C PHE A 202 15.84 7.25 -16.67
N ASP A 203 16.63 8.21 -17.11
CA ASP A 203 16.82 8.54 -18.52
C ASP A 203 17.83 7.61 -19.23
N ILE A 204 18.07 7.87 -20.52
CA ILE A 204 19.03 7.11 -21.32
C ILE A 204 20.48 7.26 -20.80
N THR A 205 20.78 8.39 -20.16
CA THR A 205 22.12 8.70 -19.63
C THR A 205 22.40 7.84 -18.41
N LEU A 206 21.48 7.82 -17.45
CA LEU A 206 21.55 6.99 -16.25
C LEU A 206 21.56 5.50 -16.63
N PHE A 207 20.69 5.10 -17.55
CA PHE A 207 20.66 3.72 -18.04
C PHE A 207 22.01 3.27 -18.60
N LYS A 208 22.62 4.05 -19.51
CA LYS A 208 23.94 3.74 -20.07
C LYS A 208 25.05 3.75 -19.02
N SER A 209 24.96 4.66 -18.04
CA SER A 209 25.89 4.70 -16.90
C SER A 209 25.82 3.39 -16.11
N ILE A 210 24.62 2.92 -15.78
CA ILE A 210 24.42 1.67 -15.04
C ILE A 210 24.90 0.45 -15.84
N GLN A 211 24.65 0.40 -17.15
CA GLN A 211 25.18 -0.67 -18.00
C GLN A 211 26.72 -0.71 -17.98
N HIS A 212 27.35 0.46 -18.00
CA HIS A 212 28.80 0.55 -17.86
C HIS A 212 29.27 0.04 -16.48
N LEU A 213 28.60 0.41 -15.40
CA LEU A 213 28.91 -0.08 -14.05
C LEU A 213 28.72 -1.60 -13.92
N ALA A 214 27.69 -2.15 -14.54
CA ALA A 214 27.48 -3.60 -14.61
C ALA A 214 28.66 -4.31 -15.28
N SER A 215 29.24 -3.71 -16.34
CA SER A 215 30.43 -4.26 -17.00
C SER A 215 31.66 -4.28 -16.08
N ILE A 216 31.85 -3.25 -15.24
CA ILE A 216 32.94 -3.19 -14.26
C ILE A 216 32.73 -4.25 -13.17
N ARG A 217 31.51 -4.33 -12.62
CA ARG A 217 31.12 -5.34 -11.64
C ARG A 217 31.38 -6.75 -12.17
N ASN A 218 31.04 -7.03 -13.43
CA ASN A 218 31.27 -8.34 -14.03
C ASN A 218 32.76 -8.74 -14.06
N LYS A 219 33.69 -7.78 -14.22
CA LYS A 219 35.13 -8.05 -14.09
C LYS A 219 35.54 -8.41 -12.66
N CYS A 220 34.82 -7.92 -11.65
CA CYS A 220 35.09 -8.24 -10.26
C CYS A 220 34.67 -9.69 -9.92
N ASP A 221 33.60 -10.20 -10.51
CA ASP A 221 33.05 -11.52 -10.18
C ASP A 221 33.48 -12.64 -11.14
N HIS A 222 34.22 -12.31 -12.21
CA HIS A 222 34.67 -13.29 -13.19
C HIS A 222 36.20 -13.53 -13.08
N PRO A 223 36.66 -14.79 -12.95
CA PRO A 223 38.06 -15.10 -12.64
C PRO A 223 39.06 -14.81 -13.77
N LYS A 224 38.59 -14.55 -14.99
CA LYS A 224 39.45 -14.29 -16.16
C LYS A 224 39.82 -12.83 -16.34
N ASP A 225 39.10 -11.92 -15.68
CA ASP A 225 39.29 -10.48 -15.80
C ASP A 225 39.74 -9.94 -14.45
N GLU A 226 40.75 -9.06 -14.45
CA GLU A 226 41.16 -8.34 -13.25
C GLU A 226 40.65 -6.91 -13.37
N PRO A 227 39.80 -6.44 -12.44
CA PRO A 227 39.32 -5.07 -12.48
C PRO A 227 40.49 -4.13 -12.18
N LYS A 228 40.63 -3.06 -12.98
CA LYS A 228 41.66 -2.06 -12.69
C LYS A 228 41.23 -1.20 -11.51
N GLN A 229 42.18 -0.79 -10.68
CA GLN A 229 41.95 0.06 -9.51
C GLN A 229 41.06 1.28 -9.83
N HIS A 230 41.34 1.99 -10.94
CA HIS A 230 40.55 3.16 -11.33
C HIS A 230 39.11 2.82 -11.76
N GLU A 231 38.87 1.64 -12.34
CA GLU A 231 37.52 1.18 -12.69
C GLU A 231 36.71 0.91 -11.42
N VAL A 232 37.33 0.29 -10.41
CA VAL A 232 36.66 0.05 -9.11
C VAL A 232 36.40 1.36 -8.38
N ARG A 233 37.32 2.32 -8.43
CA ARG A 233 37.10 3.67 -7.89
C ARG A 233 35.90 4.35 -8.56
N GLU A 234 35.86 4.30 -9.89
CA GLU A 234 34.74 4.84 -10.67
C GLU A 234 33.42 4.18 -10.29
N LEU A 235 33.41 2.85 -10.13
CA LEU A 235 32.23 2.11 -9.68
C LEU A 235 31.75 2.60 -8.32
N LEU A 236 32.64 2.72 -7.32
CA LEU A 236 32.29 3.23 -5.99
C LEU A 236 31.71 4.65 -6.05
N ASP A 237 32.39 5.56 -6.75
CA ASP A 237 31.98 6.97 -6.84
C ASP A 237 30.61 7.12 -7.51
N LYS A 238 30.40 6.41 -8.63
CA LYS A 238 29.14 6.48 -9.36
C LYS A 238 28.01 5.75 -8.64
N VAL A 239 28.26 4.60 -8.01
CA VAL A 239 27.25 3.92 -7.19
C VAL A 239 26.82 4.85 -6.06
N LYS A 240 27.77 5.44 -5.32
CA LYS A 240 27.47 6.42 -4.28
C LYS A 240 26.58 7.56 -4.76
N LYS A 241 26.92 8.11 -5.93
CA LYS A 241 26.15 9.21 -6.52
C LYS A 241 24.73 8.77 -6.90
N ILE A 242 24.59 7.64 -7.56
CA ILE A 242 23.30 7.12 -8.03
C ILE A 242 22.39 6.76 -6.86
N THR A 243 22.93 6.20 -5.77
CA THR A 243 22.12 5.70 -4.65
C THR A 243 21.77 6.75 -3.60
N PHE A 244 22.56 7.84 -3.47
CA PHE A 244 22.42 8.80 -2.36
C PHE A 244 22.37 10.29 -2.75
N LEU A 245 22.72 10.66 -3.98
CA LEU A 245 22.77 12.07 -4.40
C LEU A 245 21.69 12.44 -5.43
N GLU A 246 20.85 11.49 -5.86
CA GLU A 246 19.76 11.69 -6.82
C GLU A 246 18.36 11.33 -6.24
N LEU A 247 18.25 11.24 -4.91
CA LEU A 247 16.98 11.24 -4.16
C LEU A 247 16.68 12.64 -3.62
#